data_AF-A0A2J6PWW3-F1
#
_entry.id   AF-A0A2J6PWW3-F1
#
_cell.length_a   1.000
_cell.length_b   1.000
_cell.length_c   1.000
_cell.angle_alpha   90.00
_cell.angle_beta   90.00
_cell.angle_gamma   90.00
#
_symmetry.space_group_name_H-M   'P 1'
#
loop_
_entity.id
_entity.type
_entity.pdbx_description
1 polymer ?
#
loop_
_entity_poly.entity_id
_entity_poly.type
_entity_poly.pdbx_seq_one_letter_code
_entity_poly.pdbx_strand_id
1 'polypeptide(L)'
;KAEKLEFYHEEEEVIQPPMPPRPRRRPTTESEDEYQARIKEWEALKPHKVDIKPQGNSMTQKCYTECLLPIYIDIIQKNRSKDPGPWLLQEDGDPSRGFRKNGLAHSLKETNSIFNLKHPVQSPDLNPIEAIWNIIKQLLRRRIFYSDE
;
A
#
# COMPACT_ATOMS: atom_id res chain seq x y z
N LYS A 1 22.80 -12.78 11.37
CA LYS A 1 21.40 -12.36 11.61
C LYS A 1 21.02 -11.45 10.46
N ALA A 2 19.94 -11.72 9.74
CA ALA A 2 19.45 -10.77 8.73
C ALA A 2 18.95 -9.51 9.44
N GLU A 3 19.18 -8.35 8.86
CA GLU A 3 18.57 -7.10 9.33
C GLU A 3 17.04 -7.23 9.31
N LYS A 4 16.38 -6.48 10.19
CA LYS A 4 14.92 -6.51 10.32
C LYS A 4 14.31 -6.14 8.97
N LEU A 5 13.49 -7.03 8.41
CA LEU A 5 12.81 -6.77 7.14
C LEU A 5 11.76 -5.67 7.39
N GLU A 6 11.98 -4.49 6.82
CA GLU A 6 11.00 -3.41 6.85
C GLU A 6 10.03 -3.60 5.68
N PHE A 7 8.77 -3.90 6.01
CA PHE A 7 7.69 -3.91 5.03
C PHE A 7 7.16 -2.49 4.87
N TYR A 8 6.76 -2.15 3.65
CA TYR A 8 6.11 -0.87 3.38
C TYR A 8 4.77 -0.79 4.13
N HIS A 9 4.62 0.21 4.99
CA HIS A 9 3.42 0.45 5.78
C HIS A 9 3.06 1.93 5.72
N GLU A 10 1.98 2.26 5.01
CA GLU A 10 1.32 3.56 5.20
C GLU A 10 0.31 3.37 6.34
N GLU A 11 0.38 4.21 7.37
CA GLU A 11 -0.67 4.25 8.38
C GLU A 11 -1.95 4.70 7.69
N GLU A 12 -2.96 3.81 7.61
CA GLU A 12 -4.27 4.20 7.09
C GLU A 12 -4.84 5.31 7.98
N GLU A 13 -5.12 6.48 7.39
CA GLU A 13 -5.89 7.51 8.08
C GLU A 13 -7.30 6.97 8.33
N VAL A 14 -7.55 6.48 9.54
CA VAL A 14 -8.89 6.10 9.98
C VAL A 14 -9.70 7.38 10.12
N ILE A 15 -10.43 7.74 9.06
CA ILE A 15 -11.40 8.83 9.09
C ILE A 15 -12.56 8.40 9.99
N GLN A 16 -12.53 8.83 11.24
CA GLN A 16 -13.63 8.58 12.16
C GLN A 16 -14.85 9.41 11.76
N PRO A 17 -16.05 8.82 11.71
CA PRO A 17 -17.26 9.59 11.46
C PRO A 17 -17.45 10.65 12.56
N PRO A 18 -17.93 11.86 12.22
CA PRO A 18 -18.12 12.92 13.19
C PRO A 18 -19.15 12.51 14.26
N MET A 19 -18.83 12.78 15.53
CA MET A 19 -19.78 12.50 16.62
C MET A 19 -21.00 13.42 16.55
N PRO A 20 -22.20 12.91 16.88
CA PRO A 20 -23.38 13.76 17.00
C PRO A 20 -23.19 14.80 18.11
N PRO A 21 -23.68 16.04 17.94
CA PRO A 21 -23.54 17.10 18.93
C PRO A 21 -24.19 16.69 20.27
N ARG A 22 -23.51 16.98 21.38
CA ARG A 22 -23.97 16.58 22.71
C ARG A 22 -25.34 17.22 23.03
N PRO A 23 -26.29 16.49 23.63
CA PRO A 23 -27.56 17.06 24.06
C PRO A 23 -27.33 18.20 25.05
N ARG A 24 -28.18 19.21 24.99
CA ARG A 24 -28.14 20.36 25.89
C ARG A 24 -28.53 19.91 27.31
N ARG A 25 -28.13 20.67 28.33
CA ARG A 25 -28.58 20.44 29.72
C ARG A 25 -30.11 20.50 29.81
N ARG A 26 -30.71 19.70 30.70
CA ARG A 26 -32.17 19.67 30.92
C ARG A 26 -32.71 21.07 31.23
N PRO A 27 -33.61 21.62 30.42
CA PRO A 27 -34.34 22.84 30.74
C PRO A 27 -35.31 22.61 31.90
N THR A 28 -35.67 23.67 32.62
CA THR A 28 -36.63 23.58 33.75
C THR A 28 -38.04 23.17 33.32
N THR A 29 -38.37 23.33 32.04
CA THR A 29 -39.67 23.01 31.43
C THR A 29 -39.77 21.57 30.88
N GLU A 30 -38.67 20.84 30.84
CA GLU A 30 -38.60 19.46 30.35
C GLU A 30 -38.70 18.50 31.54
N SER A 31 -39.55 17.48 31.40
CA SER A 31 -39.65 16.42 32.40
C SER A 31 -38.39 15.55 32.41
N GLU A 32 -38.14 14.84 33.52
CA GLU A 32 -36.98 13.94 33.61
C GLU A 32 -37.06 12.82 32.55
N ASP A 33 -38.26 12.28 32.29
CA ASP A 33 -38.44 11.18 31.34
C ASP A 33 -38.16 11.61 29.90
N GLU A 34 -38.56 12.82 29.51
CA GLU A 34 -38.25 13.40 28.19
C GLU A 34 -36.74 13.64 28.02
N TYR A 35 -36.07 14.09 29.10
CA TYR A 35 -34.63 14.24 29.10
C TYR A 35 -33.91 12.90 28.90
N GLN A 36 -34.33 11.86 29.62
CA GLN A 36 -33.75 10.51 29.51
C GLN A 36 -33.99 9.90 28.12
N ALA A 37 -35.18 10.10 27.54
CA ALA A 37 -35.49 9.65 26.18
C ALA A 37 -34.54 10.31 25.15
N ARG A 38 -34.31 11.62 25.27
CA ARG A 38 -33.38 12.35 24.39
C ARG A 38 -31.93 11.88 24.54
N ILE A 39 -31.49 11.59 25.75
CA ILE A 39 -30.15 11.04 26.00
C ILE A 39 -30.01 9.66 25.34
N LYS A 40 -31.02 8.81 25.47
CA LYS A 40 -31.06 7.48 24.88
C LYS A 40 -31.04 7.51 23.34
N GLU A 41 -31.79 8.43 22.73
CA GLU A 41 -31.75 8.66 21.28
C GLU A 41 -30.37 9.14 20.83
N TRP A 42 -29.76 10.07 21.57
CA TRP A 42 -28.40 10.53 21.26
C TRP A 42 -27.35 9.43 21.38
N GLU A 43 -27.47 8.54 22.36
CA GLU A 43 -26.60 7.38 22.49
C GLU A 43 -26.77 6.39 21.33
N ALA A 44 -27.99 6.18 20.84
CA ALA A 44 -28.27 5.36 19.67
C ALA A 44 -27.73 5.96 18.36
N LEU A 45 -27.63 7.30 18.28
CA LEU A 45 -27.05 8.02 17.14
C LEU A 45 -25.51 7.98 17.11
N LYS A 46 -24.84 7.49 18.15
CA LYS A 46 -23.38 7.39 18.14
C LYS A 46 -22.95 6.38 17.06
N PRO A 47 -21.93 6.72 16.24
CA PRO A 47 -21.39 5.78 15.29
C PRO A 47 -20.93 4.51 16.02
N HIS A 48 -21.32 3.35 15.50
CA HIS A 48 -20.90 2.07 16.07
C HIS A 48 -19.40 1.91 15.90
N LYS A 49 -18.75 1.29 16.88
CA LYS A 49 -17.33 0.95 16.78
C LYS A 49 -17.17 -0.08 15.66
N VAL A 50 -16.74 0.36 14.49
CA VAL A 50 -16.40 -0.53 13.38
C VAL A 50 -15.00 -1.04 13.65
N ASP A 51 -14.85 -2.35 13.88
CA ASP A 51 -13.55 -3.00 13.84
C ASP A 51 -13.10 -3.05 12.39
N ILE A 52 -12.41 -2.00 11.94
CA ILE A 52 -11.78 -1.95 10.62
C ILE A 52 -10.67 -2.98 10.65
N LYS A 53 -10.88 -4.11 9.97
CA LYS A 53 -9.78 -5.03 9.66
C LYS A 53 -8.83 -4.24 8.77
N PRO A 54 -7.53 -4.11 9.14
CA PRO A 54 -6.59 -3.37 8.32
C PRO A 54 -6.63 -3.96 6.91
N GLN A 55 -6.91 -3.11 5.92
CA GLN A 55 -6.86 -3.55 4.53
C GLN A 55 -5.41 -3.95 4.25
N GLY A 56 -5.19 -5.06 3.54
CA GLY A 56 -3.83 -5.49 3.24
C GLY A 56 -3.07 -4.35 2.53
N ASN A 57 -1.82 -4.10 2.91
CA ASN A 57 -0.99 -3.02 2.39
C ASN A 57 -0.88 -3.11 0.85
N SER A 58 -1.77 -2.41 0.15
CA SER A 58 -1.71 -2.28 -1.30
C SER A 58 -0.63 -1.27 -1.63
N MET A 59 0.24 -1.61 -2.58
CA MET A 59 1.26 -0.69 -3.07
C MET A 59 0.61 0.59 -3.61
N THR A 60 0.87 1.72 -2.97
CA THR A 60 0.44 3.04 -3.45
C THR A 60 1.52 3.63 -4.35
N GLN A 61 1.15 4.62 -5.18
CA GLN A 61 2.14 5.34 -5.99
C GLN A 61 3.16 6.06 -5.11
N LYS A 62 2.73 6.64 -3.98
CA LYS A 62 3.59 7.35 -3.03
C LYS A 62 4.64 6.40 -2.45
N CYS A 63 4.20 5.28 -1.89
CA CYS A 63 5.08 4.22 -1.39
C CYS A 63 6.08 3.73 -2.44
N TYR A 64 5.61 3.46 -3.67
CA TYR A 64 6.49 3.06 -4.76
C TYR A 64 7.57 4.13 -5.05
N THR A 65 7.20 5.40 -5.10
CA THR A 65 8.14 6.50 -5.40
C THR A 65 9.10 6.82 -4.27
N GLU A 66 8.67 6.68 -3.02
CA GLU A 66 9.49 7.03 -1.85
C GLU A 66 10.41 5.88 -1.44
N CYS A 67 9.96 4.63 -1.60
CA CYS A 67 10.66 3.49 -1.02
C CYS A 67 11.31 2.55 -2.05
N LEU A 68 10.71 2.33 -3.22
CA LEU A 68 11.20 1.34 -4.21
C LEU A 68 11.97 1.97 -5.36
N LEU A 69 11.37 2.96 -6.02
CA LEU A 69 11.95 3.59 -7.20
C LEU A 69 13.35 4.20 -6.97
N PRO A 70 13.67 4.81 -5.81
CA PRO A 70 15.02 5.31 -5.54
C PRO A 70 16.08 4.20 -5.55
N ILE A 71 15.73 3.01 -5.05
CA ILE A 71 16.62 1.84 -5.05
C ILE A 71 16.92 1.42 -6.50
N TYR A 72 15.89 1.37 -7.35
CA TYR A 72 16.06 1.03 -8.76
C TYR A 72 16.91 2.06 -9.51
N ILE A 73 16.68 3.36 -9.26
CA ILE A 73 17.44 4.45 -9.85
C ILE A 73 18.93 4.30 -9.50
N ASP A 74 19.26 4.11 -8.22
CA ASP A 74 20.62 3.95 -7.74
C ASP A 74 21.32 2.74 -8.37
N ILE A 75 20.64 1.58 -8.42
CA ILE A 75 21.18 0.37 -9.04
C ILE A 75 21.44 0.58 -10.55
N ILE A 76 20.48 1.16 -11.27
CA ILE A 76 20.61 1.41 -12.71
C ILE A 76 21.76 2.39 -12.98
N GLN A 77 21.87 3.47 -12.20
CA GLN A 77 22.95 4.46 -12.33
C GLN A 77 24.31 3.83 -12.06
N LYS A 78 24.44 3.06 -10.97
CA LYS A 78 25.68 2.31 -10.65
C LYS A 78 26.10 1.36 -11.75
N ASN A 79 25.12 0.69 -12.38
CA ASN A 79 25.40 -0.24 -13.47
C ASN A 79 25.76 0.47 -14.78
N ARG A 80 25.14 1.61 -15.08
CA ARG A 80 25.52 2.48 -16.21
C ARG A 80 26.96 2.98 -16.10
N SER A 81 27.45 3.23 -14.88
CA SER A 81 28.86 3.60 -14.66
C SER A 81 29.85 2.46 -14.99
N LYS A 82 29.41 1.20 -14.91
CA LYS A 82 30.25 0.03 -15.18
C LYS A 82 30.20 -0.40 -16.65
N ASP A 83 29.00 -0.34 -17.23
CA ASP A 83 28.75 -0.75 -18.61
C ASP A 83 27.78 0.25 -19.25
N PRO A 84 28.18 0.96 -20.33
CA PRO A 84 27.35 1.98 -20.98
C PRO A 84 26.18 1.40 -21.80
N GLY A 85 25.84 0.12 -21.61
CA GLY A 85 24.70 -0.52 -22.25
C GLY A 85 23.35 0.12 -21.93
N PRO A 86 22.30 -0.16 -22.73
CA PRO A 86 20.96 0.33 -22.48
C PRO A 86 20.32 -0.42 -21.29
N TRP A 87 20.41 0.16 -20.10
CA TRP A 87 19.73 -0.35 -18.91
C TRP A 87 18.25 0.05 -18.91
N LEU A 88 17.38 -0.92 -19.21
CA LEU A 88 15.93 -0.79 -19.25
C LEU A 88 15.26 -1.42 -18.01
N LEU A 89 14.25 -0.76 -17.46
CA LEU A 89 13.46 -1.23 -16.33
C LEU A 89 12.22 -2.00 -16.82
N GLN A 90 12.11 -3.30 -16.54
CA GLN A 90 10.91 -4.07 -16.84
C GLN A 90 9.96 -4.09 -15.63
N GLU A 91 8.71 -3.67 -15.84
CA GLU A 91 7.66 -3.66 -14.83
C GLU A 91 6.32 -4.07 -15.47
N ASP A 92 5.43 -4.67 -14.67
CA ASP A 92 4.03 -4.86 -15.06
C ASP A 92 3.25 -3.53 -15.16
N GLY A 93 2.01 -3.62 -15.67
CA GLY A 93 1.12 -2.49 -15.87
C GLY A 93 0.38 -1.97 -14.64
N ASP A 94 0.90 -2.18 -13.42
CA ASP A 94 0.26 -1.70 -12.19
C ASP A 94 0.10 -0.16 -12.19
N PRO A 95 -1.09 0.37 -11.83
CA PRO A 95 -1.34 1.81 -11.83
C PRO A 95 -0.38 2.64 -10.94
N SER A 96 0.10 2.09 -9.83
CA SER A 96 1.03 2.78 -8.91
C SER A 96 2.33 3.18 -9.60
N ARG A 97 2.76 2.41 -10.62
CA ARG A 97 4.02 2.60 -11.34
C ARG A 97 3.98 3.69 -12.41
N GLY A 98 2.83 4.35 -12.58
CA GLY A 98 2.62 5.41 -13.56
C GLY A 98 2.28 4.91 -14.96
N PHE A 99 1.77 3.68 -15.11
CA PHE A 99 1.46 3.08 -16.42
C PHE A 99 0.29 3.76 -17.15
N ARG A 100 -0.73 4.25 -16.41
CA ARG A 100 -1.96 4.79 -17.01
C ARG A 100 -2.01 6.31 -17.16
N LYS A 101 -1.25 7.04 -16.33
CA LYS A 101 -1.23 8.51 -16.27
C LYS A 101 0.18 8.96 -15.91
N ASN A 102 0.58 10.11 -16.46
CA ASN A 102 1.82 10.78 -16.09
C ASN A 102 1.68 11.33 -14.66
N GLY A 103 1.93 10.47 -13.69
CA GLY A 103 1.93 10.79 -12.26
C GLY A 103 3.35 10.90 -11.71
N LEU A 104 3.47 10.95 -10.38
CA LEU A 104 4.74 11.15 -9.68
C LEU A 104 5.81 10.14 -10.07
N ALA A 105 5.43 8.86 -10.21
CA ALA A 105 6.33 7.78 -10.62
C ALA A 105 6.89 7.98 -12.03
N HIS A 106 6.06 8.47 -12.95
CA HIS A 106 6.49 8.71 -14.33
C HIS A 106 7.49 9.88 -14.38
N SER A 107 7.16 11.01 -13.75
CA SER A 107 8.03 12.19 -13.71
C SER A 107 9.38 11.90 -13.04
N LEU A 108 9.40 11.07 -11.98
CA LEU A 108 10.63 10.70 -11.31
C LEU A 108 11.52 9.81 -12.20
N LYS A 109 10.92 8.89 -12.96
CA LYS A 109 11.64 8.07 -13.95
C LYS A 109 12.22 8.92 -15.07
N GLU A 110 11.44 9.83 -15.65
CA GLU A 110 11.91 10.73 -16.72
C GLU A 110 13.07 11.60 -16.25
N THR A 111 12.96 12.21 -15.07
CA THR A 111 13.99 13.08 -14.48
C THR A 111 15.31 12.32 -14.26
N ASN A 112 15.23 11.02 -13.93
CA ASN A 112 16.40 10.16 -13.72
C ASN A 112 16.81 9.39 -14.99
N SER A 113 16.24 9.72 -16.16
CA SER A 113 16.50 9.04 -17.43
C SER A 113 16.33 7.51 -17.34
N ILE A 114 15.30 7.07 -16.61
CA ILE A 114 14.94 5.65 -16.49
C ILE A 114 13.94 5.31 -17.58
N PHE A 115 14.31 4.35 -18.44
CA PHE A 115 13.47 3.91 -19.54
C PHE A 115 12.85 2.56 -19.19
N ASN A 116 11.53 2.45 -19.34
CA ASN A 116 10.84 1.19 -19.15
C ASN A 116 10.88 0.33 -20.42
N LEU A 117 11.08 -0.98 -20.25
CA LEU A 117 10.85 -1.96 -21.31
C LEU A 117 9.35 -2.02 -21.61
N LYS A 118 8.97 -2.01 -22.89
CA LYS A 118 7.58 -2.21 -23.29
C LYS A 118 7.14 -3.63 -22.92
N HIS A 119 6.17 -3.73 -22.02
CA HIS A 119 5.63 -5.00 -21.54
C HIS A 119 4.10 -5.03 -21.71
N PRO A 120 3.54 -6.09 -22.32
CA PRO A 120 2.10 -6.21 -22.50
C PRO A 120 1.38 -6.47 -21.17
N VAL A 121 0.13 -5.99 -21.07
CA VAL A 121 -0.70 -6.19 -19.89
C VAL A 121 -1.10 -7.67 -19.78
N GLN A 122 -1.26 -8.19 -18.56
CA GLN A 122 -1.66 -9.59 -18.29
C GLN A 122 -0.71 -10.65 -18.88
N SER A 123 0.59 -10.33 -19.01
CA SER A 123 1.58 -11.27 -19.57
C SER A 123 2.68 -11.63 -18.55
N PRO A 124 2.32 -12.26 -17.42
CA PRO A 124 3.28 -12.64 -16.38
C PRO A 124 4.33 -13.63 -16.90
N ASP A 125 3.98 -14.46 -17.89
CA ASP A 125 4.86 -15.39 -18.59
C ASP A 125 6.04 -14.71 -19.30
N LEU A 126 5.88 -13.44 -19.69
CA LEU A 126 6.93 -12.64 -20.31
C LEU A 126 7.78 -11.86 -19.28
N ASN A 127 7.53 -12.04 -17.98
CA ASN A 127 8.31 -11.41 -16.91
C ASN A 127 9.23 -12.45 -16.24
N PRO A 128 10.56 -12.33 -16.36
CA PRO A 128 11.50 -13.30 -15.80
C PRO A 128 11.41 -13.42 -14.26
N ILE A 129 10.87 -12.41 -13.55
CA ILE A 129 10.70 -12.48 -12.10
C ILE A 129 9.76 -13.60 -11.68
N GLU A 130 8.79 -13.99 -12.53
CA GLU A 130 7.86 -15.08 -12.22
C GLU A 130 8.58 -16.43 -12.16
N ALA A 131 9.59 -16.64 -13.00
CA ALA A 131 10.44 -17.82 -12.95
C ALA A 131 11.25 -17.86 -11.63
N ILE A 132 11.80 -16.71 -11.21
CA ILE A 132 12.51 -16.58 -9.93
C ILE A 132 11.58 -16.91 -8.77
N TRP A 133 10.35 -16.37 -8.77
CA TRP A 133 9.35 -16.69 -7.77
C TRP A 133 8.99 -18.18 -7.73
N ASN A 134 8.90 -18.83 -8.89
CA ASN A 134 8.65 -20.27 -8.95
C ASN A 134 9.79 -21.08 -8.32
N ILE A 135 11.05 -20.69 -8.54
CA ILE A 135 12.21 -21.29 -7.88
C ILE A 135 12.13 -21.09 -6.36
N ILE A 136 11.87 -19.86 -5.91
CA ILE A 136 11.74 -19.55 -4.47
C ILE A 136 10.61 -20.38 -3.84
N LYS A 137 9.44 -20.45 -4.48
CA LYS A 137 8.29 -21.26 -4.02
C LYS A 137 8.64 -22.74 -3.91
N GLN A 138 9.38 -23.29 -4.88
CA GLN A 138 9.82 -24.70 -4.83
C GLN A 138 10.80 -24.95 -3.68
N LEU A 139 11.77 -24.06 -3.48
CA LEU A 139 12.75 -24.17 -2.40
C LEU A 139 12.09 -24.07 -1.02
N LEU A 140 11.15 -23.14 -0.84
CA LEU A 140 10.39 -22.99 0.40
C LEU A 140 9.55 -24.23 0.70
N ARG A 141 8.85 -24.79 -0.30
CA ARG A 141 8.10 -26.03 -0.13
C ARG A 141 9.01 -27.16 0.32
N ARG A 142 10.15 -27.37 -0.35
CA ARG A 142 11.13 -28.39 0.04
C ARG A 142 11.61 -28.19 1.49
N ARG A 143 11.91 -26.95 1.89
CA ARG A 143 12.36 -26.64 3.25
C ARG A 143 11.34 -27.02 4.33
N ILE A 144 10.05 -26.81 4.06
CA ILE A 144 8.96 -27.20 4.99
C ILE A 144 8.86 -28.73 5.10
N PHE A 145 9.17 -29.48 4.04
CA PHE A 145 9.12 -30.95 4.09
C PHE A 145 10.31 -31.61 4.81
N TYR A 146 11.41 -30.88 5.05
CA TYR A 146 12.60 -31.41 5.75
C TYR A 146 12.73 -30.90 7.20
N SER A 147 11.73 -30.19 7.73
CA SER A 147 11.76 -29.69 9.11
C SER A 147 11.10 -30.61 10.15
N ASP A 148 10.73 -31.83 9.76
CA ASP A 148 10.12 -32.87 10.62
C ASP A 148 11.02 -34.13 10.77
N GLU A 149 12.34 -33.96 10.86
CA GLU A 149 13.27 -34.98 11.39
C GLU A 149 14.08 -34.45 12.56
#